data_AF-A0A9D4Y7P0-F1
#
_entry.id   AF-A0A9D4Y7P0-F1
#
_cell.length_a   1.000
_cell.length_b   1.000
_cell.length_c   1.000
_cell.angle_alpha   90.00
_cell.angle_beta   90.00
_cell.angle_gamma   90.00
#
_symmetry.space_group_name_H-M   'P 1'
#
loop_
_entity.id
_entity.type
_entity.pdbx_description
1 polymer ?
#
loop_
_entity_poly.entity_id
_entity_poly.type
_entity_poly.pdbx_seq_one_letter_code
_entity_poly.pdbx_strand_id
1 'polypeptide(L)'
;MASMLGLAQGTARGGVPSARIAVYKVCWSDGCNEASILAAFDDAIKDGVDILSVSISESVSKTNIHFKDVLSVGSFHAMKHGVLTVLSAGNTGPYPKSLQNYQPWAIIVGASTLDRKFVTKVKTGNNIAYEGISLNTFDLKGKYYPIIYGGDAAKKRPGFDQDSSSPT
;
A
#
# COMPACT_ATOMS: atom_id res chain seq x y z
N MET A 1 -1.09 24.35 1.80
CA MET A 1 -1.60 23.20 1.03
C MET A 1 -0.63 22.03 1.21
N ALA A 2 -1.15 20.81 1.30
CA ALA A 2 -0.36 19.59 1.31
C ALA A 2 -0.05 19.15 -0.12
N SER A 3 1.14 18.60 -0.35
CA SER A 3 1.54 17.98 -1.62
C SER A 3 2.73 17.05 -1.40
N MET A 4 2.94 16.09 -2.29
CA MET A 4 4.17 15.29 -2.37
C MET A 4 5.04 15.87 -3.48
N LEU A 5 5.98 16.76 -3.12
CA LEU A 5 6.86 17.43 -4.09
C LEU A 5 6.08 18.07 -5.27
N GLY A 6 4.93 18.70 -4.97
CA GLY A 6 4.04 19.31 -5.96
C GLY A 6 2.94 18.38 -6.51
N LEU A 7 3.07 17.06 -6.36
CA LEU A 7 2.01 16.11 -6.73
C LEU A 7 0.84 16.19 -5.74
N ALA A 8 -0.37 16.01 -6.27
CA ALA A 8 -1.61 15.95 -5.49
C ALA A 8 -1.90 17.20 -4.64
N GLN A 9 -1.51 18.38 -5.13
CA GLN A 9 -1.65 19.63 -4.37
C GLN A 9 -3.10 19.89 -3.97
N GLY A 10 -3.32 20.17 -2.69
CA GLY A 10 -4.64 20.50 -2.15
C GLY A 10 -4.64 20.65 -0.63
N THR A 11 -5.82 20.55 -0.04
CA THR A 11 -5.99 20.49 1.43
C THR A 11 -6.23 19.04 1.84
N ALA A 12 -5.27 18.45 2.55
CA ALA A 12 -5.44 17.11 3.10
C ALA A 12 -6.25 17.17 4.40
N ARG A 13 -7.19 16.24 4.57
CA ARG A 13 -7.97 16.05 5.80
C ARG A 13 -8.43 14.60 5.92
N GLY A 14 -8.64 14.13 7.15
CA GLY A 14 -9.28 12.84 7.41
C GLY A 14 -10.80 12.90 7.25
N GLY A 15 -11.47 11.75 7.44
CA GLY A 15 -12.94 11.66 7.38
C GLY A 15 -13.65 12.49 8.47
N VAL A 16 -13.06 12.54 9.67
CA VAL A 16 -13.57 13.33 10.81
C VAL A 16 -12.44 14.24 11.33
N PRO A 17 -12.28 15.47 10.80
CA PRO A 17 -11.17 16.35 11.16
C PRO A 17 -11.10 16.77 12.64
N SER A 18 -12.21 16.68 13.38
CA SER A 18 -12.32 17.03 14.80
C SER A 18 -12.15 15.83 15.75
N ALA A 19 -11.94 14.62 15.23
CA ALA A 19 -11.74 13.43 16.05
C ALA A 19 -10.45 13.53 16.88
N ARG A 20 -10.46 12.96 18.08
CA ARG A 20 -9.24 12.76 18.89
C ARG A 20 -8.54 11.50 18.41
N ILE A 21 -7.20 11.51 18.42
CA ILE A 21 -6.38 10.38 17.97
C ILE A 21 -5.57 9.87 19.16
N ALA A 22 -5.73 8.59 19.48
CA ALA A 22 -4.82 7.83 20.35
C ALA A 22 -3.99 6.88 19.47
N VAL A 23 -2.67 6.84 19.68
CA VAL A 23 -1.74 6.07 18.84
C VAL A 23 -1.11 4.94 19.65
N TYR A 24 -1.33 3.71 19.22
CA TYR A 24 -0.73 2.51 19.80
C TYR A 24 0.25 1.92 18.79
N LYS A 25 1.56 2.15 19.00
CA LYS A 25 2.60 1.70 18.07
C LYS A 25 2.97 0.25 18.34
N VAL A 26 2.56 -0.64 17.43
CA VAL A 26 2.81 -2.09 17.53
C VAL A 26 3.75 -2.65 16.46
N CYS A 27 4.06 -1.83 15.45
CA CYS A 27 4.94 -2.19 14.33
C CYS A 27 6.25 -1.42 14.35
N TRP A 28 7.31 -2.11 13.97
CA TRP A 28 8.68 -1.65 13.85
C TRP A 28 9.25 -2.07 12.49
N SER A 29 10.54 -1.79 12.26
CA SER A 29 11.19 -2.08 10.97
C SER A 29 11.23 -3.57 10.62
N ASP A 30 11.15 -4.44 11.62
CA ASP A 30 11.17 -5.90 11.54
C ASP A 30 9.77 -6.53 11.56
N GLY A 31 8.71 -5.73 11.64
CA GLY A 31 7.33 -6.19 11.57
C GLY A 31 6.50 -5.75 12.78
N CYS A 32 5.33 -6.39 12.94
CA CYS A 32 4.41 -6.12 14.03
C CYS A 32 4.40 -7.33 14.96
N ASN A 33 4.74 -7.12 16.23
CA ASN A 33 4.82 -8.22 17.18
C ASN A 33 3.42 -8.55 17.72
N GLU A 34 3.04 -9.83 17.67
CA GLU A 34 1.74 -10.35 18.14
C GLU A 34 1.37 -9.90 19.57
N ALA A 35 2.33 -9.97 20.50
CA ALA A 35 2.10 -9.58 21.90
C ALA A 35 1.89 -8.06 22.02
N SER A 36 2.59 -7.26 21.21
CA SER A 36 2.39 -5.80 21.16
C SER A 36 1.02 -5.44 20.59
N ILE A 37 0.52 -6.19 19.61
CA ILE A 37 -0.82 -6.02 19.05
C ILE A 37 -1.88 -6.28 20.12
N LEU A 38 -1.80 -7.40 20.85
CA LEU A 38 -2.75 -7.71 21.92
C LEU A 38 -2.71 -6.68 23.04
N ALA A 39 -1.52 -6.28 23.48
CA ALA A 39 -1.36 -5.25 24.51
C ALA A 39 -2.00 -3.92 24.08
N ALA A 40 -1.86 -3.54 22.81
CA ALA A 40 -2.50 -2.34 22.28
C ALA A 40 -4.04 -2.44 22.24
N PHE A 41 -4.61 -3.61 21.94
CA PHE A 41 -6.05 -3.80 22.05
C PHE A 41 -6.54 -3.65 23.49
N ASP A 42 -5.85 -4.28 24.45
CA ASP A 42 -6.20 -4.18 25.88
C ASP A 42 -6.12 -2.74 26.38
N ASP A 43 -5.03 -2.03 26.08
CA ASP A 43 -4.85 -0.63 26.46
C ASP A 43 -5.89 0.27 25.78
N ALA A 44 -6.17 0.08 24.49
CA ALA A 44 -7.15 0.89 23.78
C ALA A 44 -8.58 0.71 24.31
N ILE A 45 -8.97 -0.53 24.63
CA ILE A 45 -10.27 -0.81 25.26
C ILE A 45 -10.34 -0.14 26.63
N LYS A 46 -9.29 -0.27 27.44
CA LYS A 46 -9.20 0.33 28.77
C LYS A 46 -9.25 1.85 28.75
N ASP A 47 -8.58 2.45 27.76
CA ASP A 47 -8.55 3.91 27.56
C ASP A 47 -9.88 4.46 27.01
N GLY A 48 -10.81 3.58 26.64
CA GLY A 48 -12.17 3.95 26.23
C GLY A 48 -12.23 4.57 24.83
N VAL A 49 -11.44 4.06 23.88
CA VAL A 49 -11.54 4.50 22.48
C VAL A 49 -12.90 4.11 21.87
N ASP A 50 -13.45 4.95 21.00
CA ASP A 50 -14.74 4.67 20.36
C ASP A 50 -14.62 3.70 19.17
N ILE A 51 -13.49 3.74 18.46
CA ILE A 51 -13.24 2.95 17.25
C ILE A 51 -11.74 2.68 17.09
N LEU A 52 -11.41 1.50 16.56
CA LEU A 52 -10.05 1.11 16.21
C LEU A 52 -9.87 1.03 14.70
N SER A 53 -8.81 1.65 14.18
CA SER A 53 -8.38 1.55 12.79
C SER A 53 -7.05 0.79 12.73
N VAL A 54 -7.07 -0.42 12.19
CA VAL A 54 -5.93 -1.34 12.23
C VAL A 54 -5.59 -1.78 10.80
N SER A 55 -4.59 -1.13 10.22
CA SER A 55 -4.11 -1.44 8.86
C SER A 55 -2.98 -2.47 8.88
N ILE A 56 -3.21 -3.59 9.56
CA ILE A 56 -2.27 -4.71 9.71
C ILE A 56 -2.99 -5.97 9.20
N SER A 57 -2.26 -6.81 8.47
CA SER A 57 -2.71 -8.13 8.09
C SER A 57 -1.57 -9.12 8.28
N GLU A 58 -1.88 -10.28 8.82
CA GLU A 58 -0.92 -11.37 8.94
C GLU A 58 -1.07 -12.35 7.77
N SER A 59 0.03 -12.94 7.33
CA SER A 59 0.00 -14.05 6.38
C SER A 59 -0.38 -15.32 7.14
N VAL A 60 -1.65 -15.42 7.56
CA VAL A 60 -2.12 -16.57 8.33
C VAL A 60 -2.25 -17.78 7.40
N SER A 61 -1.63 -18.90 7.80
CA SER A 61 -1.89 -20.20 7.19
C SER A 61 -3.39 -20.49 7.29
N LYS A 62 -4.05 -20.74 6.14
CA LYS A 62 -5.52 -20.89 5.96
C LYS A 62 -6.21 -21.95 6.82
N THR A 63 -5.47 -22.61 7.70
CA THR A 63 -5.89 -23.71 8.57
C THR A 63 -6.18 -23.29 10.01
N ASN A 64 -5.96 -22.05 10.43
CA ASN A 64 -6.11 -21.68 11.84
C ASN A 64 -7.40 -20.91 12.17
N ILE A 65 -8.20 -21.60 12.98
CA ILE A 65 -9.28 -21.16 13.86
C ILE A 65 -9.05 -19.73 14.37
N HIS A 66 -10.10 -18.90 14.34
CA HIS A 66 -10.12 -17.50 14.80
C HIS A 66 -9.43 -17.20 16.15
N PHE A 67 -9.23 -18.20 17.00
CA PHE A 67 -8.63 -18.06 18.33
C PHE A 67 -7.09 -18.06 18.34
N LYS A 68 -6.43 -18.27 17.19
CA LYS A 68 -4.97 -18.20 17.06
C LYS A 68 -4.45 -16.96 16.33
N ASP A 69 -5.35 -16.16 15.79
CA ASP A 69 -5.02 -14.90 15.13
C ASP A 69 -5.22 -13.77 16.15
N VAL A 70 -4.14 -13.01 16.42
CA VAL A 70 -4.15 -11.93 17.40
C VAL A 70 -5.07 -10.77 17.01
N LEU A 71 -5.22 -10.49 15.72
CA LEU A 71 -6.14 -9.48 15.23
C LEU A 71 -7.58 -9.92 15.48
N SER A 72 -7.84 -11.21 15.32
CA SER A 72 -9.14 -11.83 15.60
C SER A 72 -9.48 -11.82 17.08
N VAL A 73 -8.56 -12.25 17.95
CA VAL A 73 -8.76 -12.22 19.40
C VAL A 73 -8.93 -10.77 19.91
N GLY A 74 -8.03 -9.86 19.54
CA GLY A 74 -8.09 -8.46 19.96
C GLY A 74 -9.37 -7.75 19.52
N SER A 75 -9.76 -7.90 18.24
CA SER A 75 -11.00 -7.31 17.73
C SER A 75 -12.27 -7.93 18.33
N PHE A 76 -12.25 -9.21 18.70
CA PHE A 76 -13.38 -9.84 19.40
C PHE A 76 -13.57 -9.24 20.79
N HIS A 77 -12.48 -9.05 21.53
CA HIS A 77 -12.50 -8.39 22.83
C HIS A 77 -12.96 -6.93 22.70
N ALA A 78 -12.46 -6.20 21.71
CA ALA A 78 -12.91 -4.84 21.42
C ALA A 78 -14.43 -4.78 21.17
N MET A 79 -14.95 -5.66 20.31
CA MET A 79 -16.39 -5.75 20.03
C MET A 79 -17.21 -6.05 21.30
N LYS A 80 -16.75 -6.96 22.17
CA LYS A 80 -17.41 -7.26 23.44
C LYS A 80 -17.52 -6.04 24.35
N HIS A 81 -16.58 -5.10 24.25
CA HIS A 81 -16.56 -3.83 24.99
C HIS A 81 -17.18 -2.66 24.22
N GLY A 82 -17.87 -2.93 23.09
CA GLY A 82 -18.54 -1.89 22.30
C GLY A 82 -17.62 -1.07 21.40
N VAL A 83 -16.37 -1.50 21.22
CA VAL A 83 -15.37 -0.83 20.39
C VAL A 83 -15.30 -1.51 19.02
N LEU A 84 -15.75 -0.82 17.98
CA LEU A 84 -15.71 -1.33 16.60
C LEU A 84 -14.26 -1.34 16.09
N THR A 85 -13.85 -2.44 15.45
CA THR A 85 -12.54 -2.54 14.79
C THR A 85 -12.69 -2.57 13.28
N VAL A 86 -11.92 -1.73 12.58
CA VAL A 86 -11.80 -1.68 11.11
C VAL A 86 -10.45 -2.26 10.71
N LEU A 87 -10.46 -3.35 9.95
CA LEU A 87 -9.27 -4.08 9.49
C LEU A 87 -9.13 -3.99 7.97
N SER A 88 -7.90 -3.99 7.46
CA SER A 88 -7.65 -4.13 6.03
C SER A 88 -7.89 -5.58 5.55
N ALA A 89 -8.37 -5.76 4.32
CA ALA A 89 -8.56 -7.09 3.73
C ALA A 89 -7.24 -7.86 3.49
N GLY A 90 -6.11 -7.14 3.45
CA GLY A 90 -4.82 -7.66 3.02
C GLY A 90 -4.52 -7.41 1.54
N ASN A 91 -3.27 -7.64 1.14
CA ASN A 91 -2.75 -7.29 -0.19
C ASN A 91 -2.34 -8.52 -1.02
N THR A 92 -2.80 -9.72 -0.65
CA THR A 92 -2.43 -11.00 -1.28
C THR A 92 -3.35 -11.44 -2.42
N GLY A 93 -4.17 -10.53 -2.95
CA GLY A 93 -5.00 -10.77 -4.14
C GLY A 93 -4.17 -11.04 -5.42
N PRO A 94 -4.82 -11.28 -6.58
CA PRO A 94 -6.26 -11.17 -6.84
C PRO A 94 -7.01 -12.52 -6.81
N TYR A 95 -6.33 -13.62 -6.50
CA TYR A 95 -6.94 -14.95 -6.58
C TYR A 95 -8.03 -15.15 -5.50
N PRO A 96 -9.06 -16.00 -5.74
CA PRO A 96 -10.04 -16.32 -4.73
C PRO A 96 -9.41 -16.85 -3.42
N LYS A 97 -10.08 -16.58 -2.29
CA LYS A 97 -9.62 -16.97 -0.94
C LYS A 97 -8.24 -16.37 -0.58
N SER A 98 -8.02 -15.10 -0.91
CA SER A 98 -6.80 -14.35 -0.62
C SER A 98 -6.96 -13.30 0.49
N LEU A 99 -8.13 -13.20 1.13
CA LEU A 99 -8.32 -12.36 2.31
C LEU A 99 -7.40 -12.83 3.45
N GLN A 100 -6.75 -11.87 4.09
CA GLN A 100 -5.91 -12.12 5.26
C GLN A 100 -6.69 -11.88 6.57
N ASN A 101 -7.61 -10.92 6.57
CA ASN A 101 -8.56 -10.69 7.64
C ASN A 101 -9.97 -11.05 7.16
N TYR A 102 -10.75 -11.74 7.99
CA TYR A 102 -12.08 -12.26 7.64
C TYR A 102 -12.97 -12.49 8.87
N GLN A 103 -12.68 -11.79 9.98
CA GLN A 103 -13.41 -11.94 11.23
C GLN A 103 -14.79 -11.30 11.14
N PRO A 104 -15.87 -12.00 11.54
CA PRO A 104 -17.25 -11.52 11.34
C PRO A 104 -17.65 -10.36 12.25
N TRP A 105 -16.90 -10.08 13.32
CA TRP A 105 -17.14 -8.98 14.26
C TRP A 105 -16.35 -7.71 13.95
N ALA A 106 -15.64 -7.66 12.83
CA ALA A 106 -14.89 -6.49 12.38
C ALA A 106 -15.35 -6.04 10.99
N ILE A 107 -15.13 -4.77 10.65
CA ILE A 107 -15.30 -4.29 9.28
C ILE A 107 -14.02 -4.58 8.51
N ILE A 108 -14.12 -5.43 7.49
CA ILE A 108 -13.00 -5.79 6.60
C ILE A 108 -13.06 -4.93 5.34
N VAL A 109 -11.99 -4.16 5.09
CA VAL A 109 -11.96 -3.13 4.03
C VAL A 109 -11.05 -3.54 2.88
N GLY A 110 -11.62 -3.67 1.67
CA GLY A 110 -10.88 -3.81 0.42
C GLY A 110 -10.45 -2.46 -0.17
N ALA A 111 -9.49 -2.49 -1.10
CA ALA A 111 -9.00 -1.30 -1.80
C ALA A 111 -9.59 -1.18 -3.21
N SER A 112 -9.89 0.04 -3.63
CA SER A 112 -10.34 0.39 -4.98
C SER A 112 -9.61 1.64 -5.49
N THR A 113 -9.83 1.98 -6.77
CA THR A 113 -9.23 3.17 -7.39
C THR A 113 -10.15 4.38 -7.28
N LEU A 114 -9.55 5.57 -7.38
CA LEU A 114 -10.25 6.84 -7.52
C LEU A 114 -10.23 7.28 -8.99
N ASP A 115 -10.98 8.33 -9.32
CA ASP A 115 -10.97 8.97 -10.64
C ASP A 115 -9.62 9.62 -10.98
N ARG A 116 -8.94 10.20 -9.98
CA ARG A 116 -7.62 10.80 -10.13
C ARG A 116 -6.55 9.75 -10.43
N LYS A 117 -5.81 9.98 -11.52
CA LYS A 117 -4.66 9.16 -11.95
C LYS A 117 -3.38 10.00 -11.98
N PHE A 118 -2.27 9.41 -11.54
CA PHE A 118 -0.94 9.99 -11.72
C PHE A 118 -0.30 9.37 -12.96
N VAL A 119 0.11 10.23 -13.90
CA VAL A 119 0.74 9.82 -15.16
C VAL A 119 2.07 10.55 -15.32
N THR A 120 3.03 9.88 -15.95
CA THR A 120 4.33 10.44 -16.30
C THR A 120 4.49 10.39 -17.81
N LYS A 121 4.54 11.56 -18.43
CA LYS A 121 4.72 11.68 -19.89
C LYS A 121 6.18 11.45 -20.25
N VAL A 122 6.41 10.55 -21.20
CA VAL A 122 7.73 10.27 -21.77
C VAL A 122 7.72 10.75 -23.21
N LYS A 123 8.55 11.76 -23.51
CA LYS A 123 8.74 12.27 -24.87
C LYS A 123 10.04 11.71 -25.44
N THR A 124 9.94 11.02 -26.57
CA THR A 124 11.09 10.43 -27.28
C THR A 124 11.71 11.43 -28.27
N GLY A 125 12.90 11.10 -28.79
CA GLY A 125 13.63 11.95 -29.73
C GLY A 125 12.89 12.22 -31.05
N ASN A 126 12.05 11.28 -31.49
CA ASN A 126 11.15 11.43 -32.64
C ASN A 126 9.86 12.21 -32.34
N ASN A 127 9.81 12.96 -31.23
CA ASN A 127 8.68 13.79 -30.78
C ASN A 127 7.39 13.05 -30.43
N ILE A 128 7.40 11.73 -30.35
CA ILE A 128 6.26 10.94 -29.86
C ILE A 128 6.19 11.06 -28.33
N ALA A 129 4.98 11.19 -27.79
CA ALA A 129 4.74 11.24 -26.35
C ALA A 129 3.91 10.02 -25.91
N TYR A 130 4.39 9.33 -24.89
CA TYR A 130 3.71 8.21 -24.24
C TYR A 130 3.29 8.60 -22.82
N GLU A 131 2.12 8.13 -22.39
CA GLU A 131 1.67 8.27 -21.00
C GLU A 131 2.01 6.99 -20.23
N GLY A 132 3.05 7.07 -19.40
CA GLY A 132 3.39 6.03 -18.43
C GLY A 132 2.69 6.25 -17.09
N ILE A 133 2.77 5.25 -16.21
CA ILE A 133 2.22 5.32 -14.85
C ILE A 133 3.39 5.28 -13.87
N SER A 134 3.67 6.41 -13.22
CA SER A 134 4.60 6.50 -12.10
C SER A 134 4.36 7.77 -11.31
N LEU A 135 4.98 7.87 -10.14
CA LEU A 135 5.08 9.11 -9.36
C LEU A 135 6.44 9.76 -9.63
N ASN A 136 6.57 10.46 -10.77
CA ASN A 136 7.81 11.14 -11.11
C ASN A 136 7.86 12.53 -10.47
N THR A 137 8.80 12.73 -9.55
CA THR A 137 9.07 14.04 -8.92
C THR A 137 10.37 14.68 -9.44
N PHE A 138 11.05 14.02 -10.38
CA PHE A 138 12.28 14.52 -10.99
C PHE A 138 11.96 15.48 -12.14
N ASP A 139 12.61 16.64 -12.12
CA ASP A 139 12.61 17.60 -13.21
C ASP A 139 13.86 17.41 -14.08
N LEU A 140 13.64 17.12 -15.36
CA LEU A 140 14.72 16.98 -16.34
C LEU A 140 15.29 18.34 -16.78
N LYS A 141 14.65 19.46 -16.44
CA LYS A 141 15.03 20.82 -16.87
C LYS A 141 15.22 20.93 -18.39
N GLY A 142 14.39 20.21 -19.15
CA GLY A 142 14.47 20.13 -20.61
C GLY A 142 15.63 19.29 -21.16
N LYS A 143 16.39 18.59 -20.31
CA LYS A 143 17.50 17.74 -20.75
C LYS A 143 17.00 16.38 -21.25
N TYR A 144 17.47 16.01 -22.44
CA TYR A 144 17.28 14.68 -23.00
C TYR A 144 18.43 13.76 -22.59
N TYR A 145 18.12 12.49 -22.39
CA TYR A 145 19.09 11.44 -22.12
C TYR A 145 18.99 10.37 -23.21
N PRO A 146 20.12 9.78 -23.65
CA PRO A 146 20.10 8.65 -24.57
C PRO A 146 19.29 7.49 -23.97
N ILE A 147 18.47 6.87 -24.80
CA ILE A 147 17.79 5.61 -24.46
C ILE A 147 18.46 4.47 -25.22
N ILE A 148 18.57 3.31 -24.59
CA ILE A 148 19.02 2.08 -25.23
C ILE A 148 18.00 0.99 -24.97
N TYR A 149 17.81 0.09 -25.92
CA TYR A 149 17.08 -1.14 -25.67
C TYR A 149 17.97 -2.08 -24.85
N GLY A 150 17.45 -2.64 -23.75
CA GLY A 150 18.24 -3.46 -22.83
C GLY A 150 18.86 -4.71 -23.49
N GLY A 151 18.24 -5.24 -24.54
CA GLY A 151 18.79 -6.35 -25.32
C GLY A 151 20.09 -6.00 -26.05
N ASP A 152 20.25 -4.74 -26.46
CA ASP A 152 21.43 -4.26 -27.19
C ASP A 152 22.57 -3.83 -26.25
N ALA A 153 22.30 -3.76 -24.94
CA ALA A 153 23.30 -3.42 -23.94
C ALA A 153 24.30 -4.57 -23.69
N ALA A 154 23.95 -5.80 -24.08
CA ALA A 154 24.86 -6.93 -24.01
C ALA A 154 25.96 -6.79 -25.08
N LYS A 155 27.21 -7.00 -24.67
CA LYS A 155 28.35 -7.02 -25.60
C LYS A 155 28.09 -8.08 -26.68
N LYS A 156 28.00 -7.68 -27.96
CA LYS A 156 28.00 -8.63 -29.08
C LYS A 156 29.20 -9.56 -28.86
N ARG A 157 28.95 -10.86 -28.61
CA ARG A 157 30.02 -11.86 -28.67
C ARG A 157 30.54 -11.84 -30.11
N PRO A 158 31.86 -11.83 -30.35
CA PRO A 158 32.37 -11.88 -31.71
C PRO A 158 31.78 -13.12 -32.41
N GLY A 159 31.00 -12.90 -33.48
CA GLY A 159 30.41 -13.97 -34.31
C GLY A 159 28.89 -14.19 -34.22
N PHE A 160 28.12 -13.34 -33.56
CA PHE A 160 26.64 -13.39 -33.61
C PHE A 160 26.04 -12.03 -33.98
N ASP A 161 25.72 -11.86 -35.26
CA ASP A 161 24.97 -10.71 -35.77
C ASP A 161 23.48 -11.06 -35.79
N GLN A 162 22.69 -10.41 -34.93
CA GLN A 162 21.26 -10.21 -35.19
C GLN A 162 21.03 -8.71 -35.34
N ASP A 163 21.34 -8.21 -36.54
CA ASP A 163 21.02 -6.85 -36.93
C ASP A 163 19.58 -6.80 -37.46
N SER A 164 18.73 -6.03 -36.79
CA SER A 164 17.63 -5.29 -37.41
C SER A 164 17.20 -4.10 -36.55
N SER A 165 18.13 -3.19 -36.25
CA SER A 165 17.78 -1.86 -35.76
C SER A 165 17.59 -0.90 -36.95
N SER A 166 16.33 -0.58 -37.27
CA SER A 166 15.98 0.52 -38.18
C SER A 166 16.14 1.88 -37.46
N PRO A 167 16.56 2.94 -38.17
CA PRO A 167 16.68 4.27 -37.58
C PRO A 167 15.29 4.92 -37.45
N THR A 168 14.95 5.40 -36.25
CA THR A 168 13.86 6.35 -36.01
C THR A 168 14.32 7.45 -35.08
#